data_AF-A0A8K0CHD2-F1
#
_entry.id   AF-A0A8K0CHD2-F1
#
_cell.length_a   1.000
_cell.length_b   1.000
_cell.length_c   1.000
_cell.angle_alpha   90.00
_cell.angle_beta   90.00
_cell.angle_gamma   90.00
#
_symmetry.space_group_name_H-M   'P 1'
#
loop_
_entity.id
_entity.type
_entity.pdbx_description
1 polymer ?
#
loop_
_entity_poly.entity_id
_entity_poly.type
_entity_poly.pdbx_seq_one_letter_code
_entity_poly.pdbx_strand_id
1 'polypeptide(L)'
;MSSDKVKRGTLKSKLTTFTKFVSEVRRKNEITDLDFIQLQERLSKIETLLDEFDEIQCQNESASEAVGDELHEREEFENNFFTQISIAKKIIKDNEAQLVASSAQILVQTKTQRGAPRQTP
;
A
#
# COMPACT_ATOMS: atom_id res chain seq x y z
N MET A 1 -9.89 -17.71 -25.83
CA MET A 1 -9.61 -17.45 -24.41
C MET A 1 -10.92 -17.09 -23.74
N SER A 2 -11.33 -17.75 -22.66
CA SER A 2 -12.56 -17.38 -21.92
C SER A 2 -12.45 -15.94 -21.42
N SER A 3 -13.56 -15.19 -21.40
CA SER A 3 -13.62 -13.81 -20.92
C SER A 3 -13.01 -13.67 -19.51
N ASP A 4 -13.24 -14.67 -18.67
CA ASP A 4 -12.84 -14.63 -17.26
C ASP A 4 -11.34 -14.83 -17.04
N LYS A 5 -10.67 -15.62 -17.88
CA LYS A 5 -9.20 -15.72 -17.88
C LYS A 5 -8.55 -14.37 -18.22
N VAL A 6 -9.16 -13.60 -19.13
CA VAL A 6 -8.68 -12.26 -19.49
C VAL A 6 -8.91 -11.27 -18.34
N LYS A 7 -10.06 -11.34 -17.66
CA LYS A 7 -10.34 -10.50 -16.49
C LYS A 7 -9.35 -10.80 -15.35
N ARG A 8 -9.13 -12.07 -14.99
CA ARG A 8 -8.13 -12.49 -13.99
C ARG A 8 -6.73 -12.01 -14.35
N GLY A 9 -6.32 -12.16 -15.61
CA GLY A 9 -5.05 -11.63 -16.11
C GLY A 9 -4.92 -10.11 -15.93
N THR A 10 -6.02 -9.38 -16.13
CA THR A 10 -6.08 -7.93 -15.92
C THR A 10 -5.90 -7.57 -14.44
N LEU A 11 -6.58 -8.27 -13.52
CA LEU A 11 -6.43 -8.04 -12.07
C LEU A 11 -5.00 -8.32 -11.59
N LYS A 12 -4.39 -9.39 -12.07
CA LYS A 12 -2.97 -9.69 -11.81
C LYS A 12 -2.04 -8.59 -12.31
N SER A 13 -2.32 -8.01 -13.48
CA SER A 13 -1.54 -6.90 -14.03
C SER A 13 -1.68 -5.63 -13.19
N LYS A 14 -2.89 -5.32 -12.69
CA LYS A 14 -3.12 -4.22 -11.74
C LYS A 14 -2.31 -4.44 -10.46
N LEU A 15 -2.36 -5.63 -9.86
CA LEU A 15 -1.57 -5.97 -8.67
C LEU A 15 -0.07 -5.83 -8.94
N THR A 16 0.42 -6.36 -10.06
CA THR A 16 1.83 -6.25 -10.47
C THR A 16 2.28 -4.79 -10.58
N THR A 17 1.44 -3.93 -11.16
CA THR A 17 1.73 -2.49 -11.29
C THR A 17 1.79 -1.81 -9.93
N PHE A 18 0.89 -2.19 -9.01
CA PHE A 18 0.92 -1.73 -7.63
C PHE A 18 2.19 -2.20 -6.90
N THR A 19 2.54 -3.48 -7.00
CA THR A 19 3.77 -4.06 -6.41
C THR A 19 5.02 -3.29 -6.84
N LYS A 20 5.13 -2.96 -8.13
CA LYS A 20 6.25 -2.18 -8.68
C LYS A 20 6.33 -0.81 -8.01
N PHE A 21 5.22 -0.10 -7.94
CA PHE A 21 5.15 1.21 -7.31
C PHE A 21 5.52 1.16 -5.81
N VAL A 22 4.96 0.21 -5.05
CA VAL A 22 5.30 0.01 -3.63
C VAL A 22 6.79 -0.26 -3.45
N SER A 23 7.39 -1.07 -4.34
CA SER A 23 8.81 -1.38 -4.32
C SER A 23 9.69 -0.18 -4.68
N GLU A 24 9.23 0.71 -5.55
CA GLU A 24 9.92 1.97 -5.85
C GLU A 24 9.88 2.91 -4.66
N VAL A 25 8.71 3.13 -4.05
CA VAL A 25 8.58 3.98 -2.84
C VAL A 25 9.42 3.44 -1.70
N ARG A 26 9.40 2.12 -1.46
CA ARG A 26 10.18 1.48 -0.38
C ARG A 26 11.69 1.65 -0.51
N ARG A 27 12.19 1.81 -1.74
CA ARG A 27 13.62 1.99 -2.02
C ARG A 27 14.09 3.43 -1.89
N LYS A 28 13.18 4.40 -1.75
CA LYS A 28 13.53 5.80 -1.55
C LYS A 28 14.02 6.01 -0.13
N ASN A 29 15.03 6.87 0.03
CA ASN A 29 15.53 7.30 1.34
C ASN A 29 14.51 8.20 2.06
N GLU A 30 13.79 9.02 1.29
CA GLU A 30 12.74 9.91 1.78
C GLU A 30 11.51 9.78 0.88
N ILE A 31 10.33 9.77 1.51
CA ILE A 31 9.05 9.69 0.82
C ILE A 31 8.55 11.12 0.64
N THR A 32 8.34 11.53 -0.60
CA THR A 32 7.78 12.84 -0.90
C THR A 32 6.28 12.87 -0.64
N ASP A 33 5.71 14.05 -0.42
CA ASP A 33 4.25 14.23 -0.30
C ASP A 33 3.49 13.63 -1.50
N LEU A 34 4.05 13.79 -2.70
CA LEU A 34 3.47 13.24 -3.93
C LEU A 34 3.51 11.71 -3.94
N ASP A 35 4.58 11.10 -3.43
CA ASP A 35 4.67 9.64 -3.29
C ASP A 35 3.64 9.12 -2.28
N PHE A 36 3.49 9.83 -1.17
CA PHE A 36 2.53 9.50 -0.12
C PHE A 36 1.09 9.56 -0.64
N ILE A 37 0.71 10.65 -1.31
CA ILE A 37 -0.63 10.82 -1.90
C ILE A 37 -0.90 9.72 -2.93
N GLN A 38 0.03 9.49 -3.86
CA GLN A 38 -0.14 8.43 -4.87
C GLN A 38 -0.24 7.04 -4.24
N LEU A 39 0.51 6.77 -3.16
CA LEU A 39 0.44 5.50 -2.46
C LEU A 39 -0.93 5.30 -1.80
N GLN A 40 -1.49 6.33 -1.16
CA GLN A 40 -2.83 6.27 -0.57
C GLN A 40 -3.91 6.04 -1.64
N GLU A 41 -3.86 6.78 -2.75
CA GLU A 41 -4.84 6.63 -3.84
C GLU A 41 -4.78 5.24 -4.47
N ARG A 42 -3.57 4.73 -4.73
CA ARG A 42 -3.38 3.40 -5.32
C ARG A 42 -3.76 2.29 -4.34
N LEU A 43 -3.48 2.47 -3.04
CA LEU A 43 -3.89 1.53 -2.00
C LEU A 43 -5.42 1.43 -1.93
N SER A 44 -6.12 2.57 -1.89
CA SER A 44 -7.59 2.57 -1.88
C SER A 44 -8.18 1.86 -3.10
N LYS A 45 -7.58 2.03 -4.28
CA LYS A 45 -8.01 1.34 -5.50
C LYS A 45 -7.68 -0.15 -5.51
N ILE A 46 -6.56 -0.56 -4.92
CA ILE A 46 -6.17 -1.97 -4.93
C ILE A 46 -6.93 -2.77 -3.89
N GLU A 47 -7.40 -2.17 -2.80
CA GLU A 47 -8.15 -2.88 -1.75
C GLU A 47 -9.41 -3.59 -2.26
N THR A 48 -10.05 -3.09 -3.32
CA THR A 48 -11.23 -3.73 -3.95
C THR A 48 -10.88 -4.90 -4.88
N LEU A 49 -9.59 -5.07 -5.21
CA LEU A 49 -9.14 -6.01 -6.22
C LEU A 49 -9.31 -7.48 -5.80
N LEU A 50 -9.24 -7.77 -4.48
CA LEU A 50 -9.44 -9.12 -3.98
C LEU A 50 -10.90 -9.56 -4.18
N ASP A 51 -11.85 -8.71 -3.82
CA ASP A 51 -13.28 -8.97 -4.03
C ASP A 51 -13.59 -9.17 -5.52
N GLU A 52 -13.04 -8.31 -6.40
CA GLU A 52 -13.15 -8.47 -7.87
C GLU A 52 -12.59 -9.81 -8.37
N PHE A 53 -11.50 -10.30 -7.76
CA PHE A 53 -10.88 -11.57 -8.13
C PHE A 53 -11.72 -12.76 -7.67
N ASP A 54 -12.24 -12.70 -6.44
CA ASP A 54 -13.09 -13.73 -5.86
C ASP A 54 -14.42 -13.88 -6.62
N GLU A 55 -15.04 -12.76 -7.03
CA GLU A 55 -16.26 -12.79 -7.84
C GLU A 55 -16.06 -13.54 -9.17
N ILE A 56 -14.95 -13.27 -9.86
CA ILE A 56 -14.61 -13.96 -11.12
C ILE A 56 -14.33 -15.44 -10.85
N GLN A 57 -13.67 -15.75 -9.74
CA GLN A 57 -13.31 -17.11 -9.40
C GLN A 57 -14.55 -17.96 -9.05
N CYS A 58 -15.51 -17.43 -8.29
CA CYS A 58 -16.78 -18.10 -8.01
C CYS A 58 -17.59 -18.41 -9.29
N GLN A 59 -17.57 -17.51 -10.27
CA GLN A 59 -18.21 -17.73 -11.58
C GLN A 59 -17.53 -18.89 -12.35
N ASN A 60 -16.22 -19.07 -12.15
CA ASN A 60 -15.40 -20.02 -12.90
C ASN A 60 -15.38 -21.42 -12.26
N GLU A 61 -15.39 -21.51 -10.92
CA GLU A 61 -15.47 -22.78 -10.17
C GLU A 61 -16.77 -23.55 -10.43
N SER A 62 -17.84 -22.84 -10.80
CA SER A 62 -19.10 -23.45 -11.23
C SER A 62 -19.00 -24.17 -12.59
N ALA A 63 -17.88 -24.03 -13.32
CA ALA A 63 -17.70 -24.47 -14.69
C ALA A 63 -16.42 -25.31 -14.96
N SER A 64 -15.57 -25.58 -13.95
CA SER A 64 -14.21 -26.14 -14.16
C SER A 64 -13.96 -27.44 -13.37
N GLU A 65 -13.36 -28.44 -14.03
CA GLU A 65 -12.91 -29.71 -13.42
C GLU A 65 -11.44 -29.67 -12.95
N ALA A 66 -10.70 -28.60 -13.26
CA ALA A 66 -9.26 -28.47 -12.99
C ALA A 66 -8.96 -27.70 -11.69
N VAL A 67 -9.40 -28.25 -10.56
CA VAL A 67 -9.40 -27.57 -9.25
C VAL A 67 -7.98 -27.23 -8.74
N GLY A 68 -6.98 -28.06 -9.00
CA GLY A 68 -5.63 -27.91 -8.41
C GLY A 68 -4.87 -26.66 -8.87
N ASP A 69 -4.77 -26.44 -10.18
CA ASP A 69 -4.03 -25.29 -10.74
C ASP A 69 -4.73 -23.96 -10.39
N GLU A 70 -6.06 -23.96 -10.35
CA GLU A 70 -6.85 -22.78 -10.00
C GLU A 70 -6.68 -22.39 -8.52
N LEU A 71 -6.60 -23.37 -7.61
CA LEU A 71 -6.32 -23.13 -6.19
C LEU A 71 -4.92 -22.55 -5.98
N HIS A 72 -3.92 -23.11 -6.66
CA HIS A 72 -2.54 -22.62 -6.54
C HIS A 72 -2.42 -21.18 -7.05
N GLU A 73 -3.03 -20.89 -8.21
CA GLU A 73 -3.04 -19.55 -8.80
C GLU A 73 -3.73 -18.52 -7.89
N ARG A 74 -4.79 -18.94 -7.20
CA ARG A 74 -5.51 -18.13 -6.22
C ARG A 74 -4.62 -17.83 -5.00
N GLU A 75 -4.01 -18.85 -4.42
CA GLU A 75 -3.14 -18.69 -3.25
C GLU A 75 -1.96 -17.75 -3.55
N GLU A 76 -1.31 -17.88 -4.71
CA GLU A 76 -0.23 -16.99 -5.12
C GLU A 76 -0.70 -15.53 -5.23
N PHE A 77 -1.88 -15.31 -5.80
CA PHE A 77 -2.46 -13.99 -5.96
C PHE A 77 -2.79 -13.36 -4.60
N GLU A 78 -3.48 -14.09 -3.72
CA GLU A 78 -3.87 -13.63 -2.38
C GLU A 78 -2.65 -13.31 -1.52
N ASN A 79 -1.65 -14.19 -1.50
CA ASN A 79 -0.43 -13.99 -0.74
C ASN A 79 0.32 -12.73 -1.20
N ASN A 80 0.44 -12.54 -2.51
CA ASN A 80 1.07 -11.33 -3.05
C ASN A 80 0.24 -10.08 -2.70
N PHE A 81 -1.08 -10.15 -2.86
CA PHE A 81 -2.01 -9.07 -2.54
C PHE A 81 -1.84 -8.59 -1.09
N PHE A 82 -1.99 -9.49 -0.12
CA PHE A 82 -1.88 -9.14 1.30
C PHE A 82 -0.48 -8.64 1.67
N THR A 83 0.56 -9.24 1.08
CA THR A 83 1.93 -8.79 1.29
C THR A 83 2.13 -7.34 0.86
N GLN A 84 1.71 -7.00 -0.36
CA GLN A 84 1.91 -5.63 -0.87
C GLN A 84 1.06 -4.59 -0.17
N ILE A 85 -0.20 -4.91 0.15
CA ILE A 85 -1.05 -4.02 0.94
C ILE A 85 -0.44 -3.75 2.32
N SER A 86 0.05 -4.79 2.99
CA SER A 86 0.67 -4.65 4.30
C SER A 86 1.91 -3.77 4.25
N ILE A 87 2.75 -3.94 3.21
CA ILE A 87 3.92 -3.08 3.00
C ILE A 87 3.49 -1.63 2.76
N ALA A 88 2.51 -1.39 1.90
CA ALA A 88 2.01 -0.05 1.62
C ALA A 88 1.44 0.64 2.88
N LYS A 89 0.61 -0.07 3.65
CA LYS A 89 0.06 0.40 4.92
C LYS A 89 1.15 0.73 5.94
N LYS A 90 2.19 -0.12 6.02
CA LYS A 90 3.35 0.12 6.88
C LYS A 90 4.09 1.40 6.46
N ILE A 91 4.34 1.59 5.17
CA ILE A 91 4.99 2.79 4.64
C ILE A 91 4.22 4.05 5.02
N ILE A 92 2.90 4.05 4.84
CA ILE A 92 2.02 5.18 5.21
C ILE A 92 2.15 5.49 6.71
N LYS A 93 2.00 4.46 7.56
CA LYS A 93 2.07 4.60 9.01
C LYS A 93 3.43 5.13 9.49
N ASP A 94 4.52 4.61 8.93
CA ASP A 94 5.87 5.05 9.28
C ASP A 94 6.10 6.52 8.87
N ASN A 95 5.60 6.94 7.71
CA ASN A 95 5.70 8.32 7.24
C ASN A 95 4.88 9.29 8.12
N GLU A 96 3.64 8.93 8.46
CA GLU A 96 2.81 9.72 9.37
C GLU A 96 3.47 9.89 10.75
N ALA A 97 4.06 8.82 11.29
CA ALA A 97 4.78 8.88 12.56
C ALA A 97 6.00 9.81 12.51
N GLN A 98 6.73 9.84 11.39
CA GLN A 98 7.87 10.75 11.19
C GLN A 98 7.44 12.22 11.13
N LEU A 99 6.32 12.53 10.47
CA LEU A 99 5.76 13.88 10.42
C LEU A 99 5.34 14.39 11.81
N VAL A 100 4.70 13.53 12.61
CA VAL A 100 4.34 13.85 13.99
C VAL A 100 5.58 14.06 14.87
N ALA A 101 6.60 13.21 14.75
CA ALA A 101 7.84 13.36 15.50
C ALA A 101 8.56 14.67 15.15
N SER A 102 8.61 15.03 13.87
CA SER A 102 9.27 16.24 13.38
C SER A 102 8.57 17.52 13.88
N SER A 103 7.23 17.54 13.86
CA SER A 103 6.44 18.67 14.36
C SER A 103 6.55 18.85 15.88
N ALA A 104 6.63 17.75 16.66
CA ALA A 104 6.83 17.80 18.10
C ALA A 104 8.20 18.40 18.49
N GLN A 105 9.27 18.10 17.73
CA GLN A 105 10.61 18.64 17.98
C GLN A 105 10.67 20.16 17.82
N ILE A 106 9.98 20.72 16.82
CA ILE A 106 9.90 22.18 16.59
C ILE A 106 9.27 22.90 17.80
N LEU A 107 8.22 22.31 18.40
CA LEU A 107 7.52 22.92 19.53
C LEU A 107 8.39 22.99 20.81
N VAL A 108 9.30 22.02 21.01
CA VAL A 108 10.22 22.01 22.16
C VAL A 108 11.29 23.10 22.02
N GLN A 109 11.84 23.30 20.81
CA GLN A 109 12.89 24.30 20.58
C GLN A 109 12.38 25.75 20.77
N THR A 110 11.13 26.04 20.42
CA THR A 110 10.53 27.38 20.59
C THR A 110 10.23 27.76 22.05
N LYS A 111 10.08 26.77 22.95
CA LYS A 111 9.86 27.02 24.38
C LYS A 111 11.17 27.32 25.13
N THR A 112 12.27 26.68 24.74
CA THR A 112 13.58 26.86 25.40
C THR A 112 14.16 28.27 25.20
N GLN A 113 13.80 28.99 24.13
CA GLN A 113 14.35 30.33 23.86
C GLN A 113 13.67 31.50 24.58
N ARG A 114 12.51 31.32 25.25
CA ARG A 114 11.81 32.44 25.93
C ARG A 114 12.17 32.64 27.41
N GLY A 115 13.13 31.87 27.93
CA GLY A 115 13.41 31.79 29.38
C GLY A 115 14.69 32.47 29.88
N ALA A 116 15.29 33.42 29.16
CA ALA A 116 16.48 34.13 29.65
C ALA A 116 16.08 35.42 30.43
N PRO A 117 16.31 35.51 31.76
CA PRO A 117 16.09 36.75 32.50
C PRO A 117 17.15 37.77 32.09
N ARG A 118 16.69 38.95 31.68
CA ARG A 118 17.52 40.11 31.38
C ARG A 118 18.14 40.59 32.70
N GLN A 119 19.43 40.31 32.92
CA GLN A 119 20.16 40.94 34.02
C GLN A 119 20.28 42.43 33.70
N THR A 120 19.57 43.24 34.48
CA THR A 120 19.73 44.70 34.50
C THR A 120 20.97 45.09 35.30
N PRO A 121 21.60 46.23 34.98
CA PRO A 121 22.96 46.57 35.38
C PRO A 121 23.14 46.84 36.87
#